data_AF-A0A660PTQ3-F1
#
_entry.id   AF-A0A660PTQ3-F1
#
_cell.length_a   1.000
_cell.length_b   1.000
_cell.length_c   1.000
_cell.angle_alpha   90.00
_cell.angle_beta   90.00
_cell.angle_gamma   90.00
#
_symmetry.space_group_name_H-M   'P 1'
#
loop_
_entity.id
_entity.type
_entity.pdbx_description
1 polymer ?
#
loop_
_entity_poly.entity_id
_entity_poly.type
_entity_poly.pdbx_seq_one_letter_code
_entity_poly.pdbx_strand_id
1 'polypeptide(L)'
;MPESQSETRKVRGDHCLNVFVSHELKSQLKELSQKYDRTVADMVRAVLRIGIPMMEGMSHAEEIMVREYIQLFRKLRQVKALKEI
;
A
#
# COMPACT_ATOMS: atom_id res chain seq x y z
N MET A 1 -24.80 -20.35 20.87
CA MET A 1 -24.49 -21.47 19.97
C MET A 1 -23.62 -20.92 18.85
N PRO A 2 -22.29 -21.12 18.85
CA PRO A 2 -21.44 -20.61 17.77
C PRO A 2 -21.52 -21.60 16.60
N GLU A 3 -22.03 -21.13 15.46
CA GLU A 3 -22.09 -21.93 14.24
C GLU A 3 -20.68 -22.15 13.66
N SER A 4 -20.46 -23.41 13.30
CA SER A 4 -19.24 -24.00 12.78
C SER A 4 -18.70 -23.29 11.54
N GLN A 5 -17.47 -22.80 11.63
CA GLN A 5 -16.66 -22.42 10.48
C GLN A 5 -16.43 -23.66 9.62
N SER A 6 -17.09 -23.72 8.47
CA SER A 6 -16.83 -24.74 7.46
C SER A 6 -15.46 -24.46 6.85
N GLU A 7 -14.45 -25.22 7.28
CA GLU A 7 -13.15 -25.28 6.63
C GLU A 7 -13.33 -25.82 5.20
N THR A 8 -13.51 -24.90 4.27
CA THR A 8 -13.51 -25.20 2.85
C THR A 8 -12.10 -25.63 2.47
N ARG A 9 -11.94 -26.93 2.23
CA ARG A 9 -10.71 -27.59 1.80
C ARG A 9 -10.22 -26.92 0.50
N LYS A 10 -9.20 -26.07 0.60
CA LYS A 10 -8.67 -25.28 -0.52
C LYS A 10 -8.07 -26.23 -1.57
N VAL A 11 -8.75 -26.34 -2.71
CA VAL A 11 -8.19 -26.95 -3.92
C VAL A 11 -7.01 -26.09 -4.36
N ARG A 12 -5.85 -26.72 -4.59
CA ARG A 12 -4.65 -26.06 -5.13
C ARG A 12 -5.00 -25.39 -6.46
N GLY A 13 -5.16 -24.06 -6.50
CA GLY A 13 -5.40 -23.34 -7.74
C GLY A 13 -5.91 -21.91 -7.57
N ASP A 14 -6.98 -21.70 -6.80
CA ASP A 14 -7.73 -20.45 -6.88
C ASP A 14 -7.78 -19.69 -5.54
N HIS A 15 -6.81 -18.80 -5.35
CA HIS A 15 -6.88 -17.76 -4.31
C HIS A 15 -7.76 -16.61 -4.81
N CYS A 16 -9.04 -16.62 -4.44
CA CYS A 16 -9.97 -15.53 -4.74
C CYS A 16 -9.94 -14.47 -3.63
N LEU A 17 -9.93 -13.19 -4.03
CA LEU A 17 -10.07 -12.05 -3.13
C LEU A 17 -11.33 -11.27 -3.52
N ASN A 18 -12.26 -11.15 -2.58
CA ASN A 18 -13.44 -10.30 -2.71
C ASN A 18 -13.22 -9.02 -1.88
N VAL A 19 -13.22 -7.87 -2.55
CA VAL A 19 -13.03 -6.56 -1.90
C VAL A 19 -14.30 -5.74 -2.05
N PHE A 20 -14.85 -5.26 -0.93
CA PHE A 20 -15.92 -4.28 -0.94
C PHE A 20 -15.32 -2.89 -1.13
N VAL A 21 -15.80 -2.17 -2.14
CA VAL A 21 -15.35 -0.81 -2.49
C VAL A 21 -16.55 0.10 -2.61
N SER A 22 -16.32 1.41 -2.52
CA SER A 22 -17.35 2.40 -2.78
C SER A 22 -17.88 2.29 -4.21
N HIS A 23 -19.13 2.74 -4.41
CA HIS A 23 -19.75 2.73 -5.73
C HIS A 23 -18.94 3.56 -6.74
N GLU A 24 -18.41 4.71 -6.31
CA GLU A 24 -17.57 5.58 -7.13
C GLU A 24 -16.31 4.88 -7.64
N LEU A 25 -15.58 4.20 -6.76
CA LEU A 25 -14.35 3.50 -7.12
C LEU A 25 -14.65 2.34 -8.08
N LYS A 26 -15.76 1.63 -7.87
CA LYS A 26 -16.21 0.58 -8.79
C LYS A 26 -16.51 1.13 -10.18
N SER A 27 -17.16 2.29 -10.27
CA SER A 27 -17.44 2.96 -11.55
C SER A 27 -16.14 3.36 -12.27
N GLN A 28 -15.20 3.98 -11.57
CA GLN A 28 -13.90 4.37 -12.13
C GLN A 28 -13.12 3.15 -12.65
N LEU A 29 -13.08 2.05 -11.89
CA LEU A 29 -12.44 0.81 -12.32
C LEU A 29 -13.09 0.21 -13.56
N LYS A 30 -14.43 0.30 -13.67
CA LYS A 30 -15.17 -0.18 -14.83
C LYS A 30 -14.85 0.66 -16.07
N GLU A 31 -14.85 1.97 -15.95
CA GLU A 31 -14.48 2.89 -17.05
C GLU A 31 -13.04 2.65 -17.52
N LEU A 32 -12.10 2.52 -16.59
CA LEU A 32 -10.71 2.18 -16.91
C LEU A 32 -10.61 0.83 -17.62
N SER A 33 -11.35 -0.17 -17.15
CA SER A 33 -11.34 -1.50 -17.77
C SER A 33 -11.84 -1.46 -19.23
N GLN A 34 -12.87 -0.67 -19.51
CA GLN A 34 -13.39 -0.46 -20.87
C GLN A 34 -12.40 0.32 -21.74
N LYS A 35 -11.78 1.38 -21.20
CA LYS A 35 -10.82 2.22 -21.93
C LYS A 35 -9.61 1.44 -22.42
N TYR A 36 -9.15 0.45 -21.65
CA TYR A 36 -7.94 -0.33 -21.95
C TYR A 36 -8.23 -1.75 -22.46
N ASP A 37 -9.49 -2.07 -22.74
CA ASP A 37 -9.95 -3.39 -23.18
C ASP A 37 -9.44 -4.53 -22.27
N ARG A 38 -9.66 -4.37 -20.96
CA ARG A 38 -9.29 -5.37 -19.94
C ARG A 38 -10.46 -5.69 -19.04
N THR A 39 -10.36 -6.80 -18.30
CA THR A 39 -11.33 -7.09 -17.25
C THR A 39 -11.09 -6.22 -16.02
N VAL A 40 -12.14 -5.94 -15.24
CA VAL A 40 -12.01 -5.24 -13.95
C VAL A 40 -11.07 -6.01 -13.01
N ALA A 41 -11.11 -7.35 -13.06
CA ALA A 41 -10.21 -8.18 -12.26
C ALA A 41 -8.75 -7.98 -12.65
N ASP A 42 -8.42 -7.91 -13.94
CA ASP A 42 -7.06 -7.64 -14.40
C ASP A 42 -6.60 -6.22 -14.06
N MET A 43 -7.51 -5.25 -14.11
CA MET A 43 -7.23 -3.88 -13.68
C MET A 43 -6.89 -3.83 -12.19
N VAL A 44 -7.70 -4.48 -11.34
CA VAL A 44 -7.44 -4.57 -9.90
C VAL A 44 -6.13 -5.31 -9.62
N ARG A 45 -5.84 -6.40 -10.32
CA ARG A 45 -4.55 -7.10 -10.20
C ARG A 45 -3.36 -6.20 -10.59
N ALA A 46 -3.50 -5.41 -11.66
CA ALA A 46 -2.46 -4.49 -12.08
C ALA A 46 -2.23 -3.39 -11.03
N VAL A 47 -3.31 -2.81 -10.49
CA VAL A 47 -3.25 -1.82 -9.41
C VAL A 47 -2.59 -2.41 -8.18
N LEU A 48 -2.92 -3.64 -7.76
CA LEU A 48 -2.30 -4.28 -6.61
C LEU A 48 -0.81 -4.59 -6.84
N ARG A 49 -0.44 -5.07 -8.04
CA ARG A 49 0.97 -5.35 -8.40
C ARG A 49 1.85 -4.11 -8.39
N ILE A 50 1.30 -2.94 -8.73
CA ILE A 50 2.04 -1.67 -8.74
C ILE A 50 1.95 -1.00 -7.35
N GLY A 51 0.78 -1.03 -6.73
CA GLY A 51 0.50 -0.35 -5.47
C GLY A 51 1.28 -0.90 -4.29
N ILE A 52 1.44 -2.23 -4.20
CA ILE A 52 2.24 -2.86 -3.11
C ILE A 52 3.69 -2.35 -3.10
N PRO A 53 4.48 -2.49 -4.18
CA PRO A 53 5.85 -2.00 -4.18
C PRO A 53 5.94 -0.47 -4.07
N MET A 54 4.94 0.27 -4.56
CA MET A 54 4.87 1.71 -4.37
C MET A 54 4.71 2.09 -2.89
N MET A 55 3.80 1.44 -2.16
CA MET A 55 3.61 1.67 -0.73
C MET A 55 4.86 1.28 0.07
N GLU A 56 5.48 0.15 -0.24
CA GLU A 56 6.74 -0.28 0.39
C GLU A 56 7.85 0.75 0.15
N GLY A 57 7.99 1.25 -1.09
CA GLY A 57 8.95 2.29 -1.42
C GLY A 57 8.68 3.61 -0.71
N MET A 58 7.41 4.01 -0.57
CA MET A 58 7.03 5.20 0.19
C MET A 58 7.37 5.06 1.67
N SER A 59 7.03 3.94 2.31
CA SER A 59 7.38 3.71 3.72
C SER A 59 8.89 3.69 3.94
N HIS A 60 9.66 3.14 3.00
CA HIS A 60 11.12 3.18 3.07
C HIS A 60 11.66 4.62 2.93
N ALA A 61 11.12 5.41 2.00
CA ALA A 61 11.49 6.80 1.82
C ALA A 61 11.15 7.65 3.06
N GLU A 62 9.98 7.43 3.66
CA GLU A 62 9.58 8.06 4.92
C GLU A 62 10.55 7.71 6.06
N GLU A 63 10.95 6.44 6.19
CA GLU A 63 11.89 6.00 7.22
C GLU A 63 13.27 6.65 7.06
N ILE A 64 13.78 6.73 5.83
CA ILE A 64 15.04 7.43 5.52
C ILE A 64 14.94 8.90 5.90
N MET A 65 13.85 9.57 5.50
CA MET A 65 13.64 10.98 5.77
C MET A 65 13.64 11.27 7.29
N VAL A 66 12.96 10.44 8.10
CA VAL A 66 12.97 10.60 9.57
C VAL A 66 14.38 10.45 10.13
N ARG A 67 15.16 9.47 9.66
CA ARG A 67 16.54 9.26 10.11
C ARG A 67 17.43 10.46 9.79
N GLU A 68 17.35 10.98 8.57
CA GLU A 68 18.11 12.15 8.13
C GLU A 68 17.72 13.39 8.93
N TYR A 69 16.43 13.57 9.21
CA TYR A 69 15.92 14.67 10.01
C TYR A 69 16.49 14.66 11.44
N ILE A 70 16.50 13.49 12.11
CA ILE A 70 17.09 13.33 13.45
C ILE A 70 18.60 13.66 13.43
N GLN A 71 19.33 13.20 12.41
CA GLN A 71 20.75 13.50 12.27
C GLN A 71 21.00 15.00 12.09
N LEU A 72 20.16 15.68 11.31
CA LEU A 72 20.25 17.13 11.10
C LEU A 72 20.06 17.89 12.43
N PHE A 73 19.07 17.51 13.22
CA PHE A 73 18.82 18.11 14.54
C PHE A 73 19.97 17.87 15.53
N ARG A 74 20.56 16.67 15.54
CA ARG A 74 21.73 16.38 16.37
C ARG A 74 22.93 17.27 16.00
N LYS A 75 23.20 17.43 14.70
CA LYS A 75 24.28 18.30 14.21
C LYS A 75 24.01 19.77 14.55
N LEU A 76 22.78 20.26 14.34
CA LEU A 76 22.39 21.63 14.71
C LEU A 76 22.55 21.92 16.20
N ARG A 77 22.25 20.95 17.07
CA ARG A 77 22.43 21.09 18.52
C ARG A 77 23.90 21.19 18.92
N GLN A 78 24.77 20.37 18.31
CA GLN A 78 26.21 20.43 18.54
C GLN A 78 26.81 21.77 18.08
N VAL A 79 26.38 22.28 16.92
CA VAL A 79 26.86 23.57 16.39
C VAL A 79 26.41 24.75 17.25
N LYS A 80 25.19 24.72 17.82
CA LYS A 80 24.75 25.74 18.77
C LYS A 80 25.55 25.71 20.07
N ALA A 81 25.84 24.52 20.61
CA ALA A 81 26.66 24.38 21.81
C ALA A 81 28.09 24.89 21.62
N LEU A 82 28.65 24.79 20.40
CA LEU A 82 29.97 25.35 20.07
C LEU A 82 29.99 26.87 19.91
N LYS A 83 28.83 27.53 19.77
CA LYS A 83 28.71 29.00 19.63
C LYS A 83 28.52 29.73 20.97
N GLU A 84 28.31 29.01 22.07
CA GLU A 84 28.11 29.56 23.42
C GLU A 84 29.38 29.52 24.29
N ILE A 85 30.54 29.15 23.71
CA ILE A 85 31.89 29.21 24.32
C ILE A 85 32.67 30.32 23.61
#